data_AF-A0A2N4YNY3-F1
#
_entry.id   AF-A0A2N4YNY3-F1
#
_cell.length_a   1.000
_cell.length_b   1.000
_cell.length_c   1.000
_cell.angle_alpha   90.00
_cell.angle_beta   90.00
_cell.angle_gamma   90.00
#
_symmetry.space_group_name_H-M   'P 1'
#
loop_
_entity.id
_entity.type
_entity.pdbx_description
1 polymer ?
#
loop_
_entity_poly.entity_id
_entity_poly.type
_entity_poly.pdbx_seq_one_letter_code
_entity_poly.pdbx_strand_id
1 'polypeptide(L)'
;YEGNLLALAQALERLALLWPDGKLTLPRVEQAVNDAAHFTPYHWVDALLAGKSKRVLHVLQQLRLEGCEPAILLRTLQRELLLLVTLKRQSTHTTLRSLFDKHRVWQNRRQLLSDALARLSGEQLRQAVTLLTRAELTFKQDYGHDVWPELESLSLLLCHKALADVFIDG
;
A
#
# COMPACT_ATOMS: atom_id res chain seq x y z
N TYR A 1 -8.05 14.37 -0.13
CA TYR A 1 -8.53 13.56 -1.27
C TYR A 1 -7.67 13.90 -2.49
N GLU A 2 -6.55 13.22 -2.71
CA GLU A 2 -5.77 13.46 -3.92
C GLU A 2 -6.39 12.66 -5.09
N GLY A 3 -6.95 13.38 -6.07
CA GLY A 3 -7.35 12.82 -7.37
C GLY A 3 -8.78 12.31 -7.53
N ASN A 4 -9.59 12.24 -6.46
CA ASN A 4 -10.99 11.81 -6.54
C ASN A 4 -11.95 12.95 -6.18
N LEU A 5 -12.31 13.76 -7.19
CA LEU A 5 -13.23 14.91 -7.05
C LEU A 5 -14.64 14.49 -6.60
N LEU A 6 -15.09 13.29 -7.00
CA LEU A 6 -16.38 12.75 -6.57
C LEU A 6 -16.38 12.45 -5.06
N ALA A 7 -15.31 11.82 -4.56
CA ALA A 7 -15.16 11.56 -3.13
C ALA A 7 -15.07 12.86 -2.32
N LEU A 8 -14.42 13.90 -2.86
CA LEU A 8 -14.38 15.22 -2.24
C LEU A 8 -15.78 15.85 -2.16
N ALA A 9 -16.56 15.79 -3.25
CA ALA A 9 -17.93 16.30 -3.27
C ALA A 9 -18.83 15.57 -2.27
N GLN A 10 -18.78 14.23 -2.25
CA GLN A 10 -19.52 13.42 -1.29
C GLN A 10 -19.10 13.69 0.17
N ALA A 11 -17.81 13.94 0.41
CA ALA A 11 -17.34 14.32 1.74
C ALA A 11 -17.93 15.68 2.15
N LEU A 12 -17.93 16.68 1.27
CA LEU A 12 -18.52 17.99 1.54
C LEU A 12 -20.03 17.90 1.82
N GLU A 13 -20.77 17.09 1.06
CA GLU A 13 -22.20 16.85 1.29
C GLU A 13 -22.46 16.22 2.67
N ARG A 14 -21.67 15.22 3.07
CA ARG A 14 -21.80 14.60 4.41
C ARG A 14 -21.45 15.58 5.53
N LEU A 15 -20.40 16.38 5.34
CA LEU A 15 -20.00 17.41 6.31
C LEU A 15 -21.10 18.45 6.51
N ALA A 16 -21.80 18.84 5.44
CA ALA A 16 -22.93 19.76 5.51
C ALA A 16 -24.15 19.18 6.26
N LEU A 17 -24.36 17.86 6.19
CA LEU A 17 -25.40 17.16 6.94
C LEU A 17 -25.04 17.01 8.44
N LEU A 18 -23.76 16.81 8.77
CA LEU A 18 -23.29 16.68 10.15
C LEU A 18 -23.27 18.02 10.91
N TRP A 19 -23.07 19.12 10.19
CA TRP A 19 -23.01 20.47 10.76
C TRP A 19 -23.94 21.44 10.03
N PRO A 20 -25.23 21.47 10.43
CA PRO A 20 -26.23 22.37 9.83
C PRO A 20 -25.91 23.85 10.03
N ASP A 21 -25.02 24.19 10.97
CA ASP A 21 -24.53 25.54 11.23
C ASP A 21 -23.56 26.05 10.15
N GLY A 22 -23.15 25.20 9.21
CA GLY A 22 -22.29 25.54 8.07
C GLY A 22 -20.84 25.86 8.45
N LYS A 23 -20.46 25.67 9.73
CA LYS A 23 -19.12 26.04 10.24
C LYS A 23 -18.18 24.84 10.20
N LEU A 24 -17.38 24.78 9.14
CA LEU A 24 -16.29 23.81 8.97
C LEU A 24 -15.00 24.36 9.57
N THR A 25 -14.78 24.12 10.86
CA THR A 25 -13.49 24.44 11.52
C THR A 25 -12.47 23.32 11.29
N LEU A 26 -11.18 23.65 11.34
CA LEU A 26 -10.10 22.66 11.14
C LEU A 26 -10.26 21.39 11.99
N PRO A 27 -10.59 21.46 13.31
CA PRO A 27 -10.80 20.26 14.12
C PRO A 27 -12.00 19.41 13.68
N ARG A 28 -13.10 20.06 13.25
CA ARG A 28 -14.30 19.37 12.77
C ARG A 28 -14.03 18.65 11.45
N VAL A 29 -13.31 19.32 10.54
CA VAL A 29 -12.89 18.74 9.27
C VAL A 29 -11.93 17.59 9.50
N GLU A 30 -10.92 17.73 10.36
CA GLU A 30 -9.98 16.64 10.68
C GLU A 30 -10.68 15.42 11.28
N GLN A 31 -11.62 15.62 12.21
CA GLN A 31 -12.38 14.55 12.84
C GLN A 31 -13.27 13.81 11.83
N ALA A 32 -14.07 14.53 11.05
CA ALA A 32 -14.93 13.91 10.05
C ALA A 32 -14.16 13.33 8.86
N VAL A 33 -13.01 13.89 8.49
CA VAL A 33 -12.15 13.33 7.43
C VAL A 33 -11.44 12.07 7.91
N ASN A 34 -11.05 11.98 9.19
CA ASN A 34 -10.48 10.74 9.74
C ASN A 34 -11.52 9.61 9.81
N ASP A 35 -12.74 9.92 10.27
CA ASP A 35 -13.81 8.92 10.42
C ASP A 35 -14.47 8.56 9.07
N ALA A 36 -14.38 9.43 8.05
CA ALA A 36 -14.91 9.19 6.70
C ALA A 36 -13.83 8.97 5.63
N ALA A 37 -12.59 8.65 6.02
CA ALA A 37 -11.50 8.39 5.10
C ALA A 37 -11.73 7.07 4.35
N HIS A 38 -12.45 7.12 3.22
CA HIS A 38 -12.52 6.00 2.29
C HIS A 38 -11.13 5.71 1.73
N PHE A 39 -10.61 4.54 2.08
CA PHE A 39 -9.33 4.09 1.56
C PHE A 39 -9.52 3.31 0.27
N THR A 40 -8.42 3.17 -0.45
CA THR A 40 -8.38 2.37 -1.68
C THR A 40 -7.17 1.44 -1.57
N PRO A 41 -7.13 0.34 -2.32
CA PRO A 41 -5.94 -0.52 -2.42
C PRO A 41 -4.66 0.27 -2.73
N TYR A 42 -4.76 1.37 -3.47
CA TYR A 42 -3.63 2.25 -3.79
C TYR A 42 -3.13 3.02 -2.57
N HIS A 43 -4.02 3.49 -1.68
CA HIS A 43 -3.61 4.13 -0.43
C HIS A 43 -2.81 3.16 0.47
N TRP A 44 -3.16 1.87 0.46
CA TRP A 44 -2.41 0.83 1.17
C TRP A 44 -1.03 0.62 0.56
N VAL A 45 -0.94 0.45 -0.76
CA VAL A 45 0.33 0.35 -1.49
C VAL A 45 1.23 1.57 -1.30
N ASP A 46 0.69 2.78 -1.38
CA ASP A 46 1.50 3.99 -1.21
C ASP A 46 2.07 4.09 0.21
N ALA A 47 1.29 3.68 1.22
CA ALA A 47 1.77 3.57 2.60
C ALA A 47 2.87 2.49 2.73
N LEU A 48 2.77 1.37 2.01
CA LEU A 48 3.77 0.30 1.96
C LEU A 48 5.09 0.81 1.38
N LEU A 49 5.02 1.45 0.21
CA LEU A 49 6.19 2.01 -0.46
C LEU A 49 6.87 3.07 0.42
N ALA A 50 6.08 3.92 1.08
CA ALA A 50 6.56 4.91 2.03
C ALA A 50 7.16 4.31 3.32
N GLY A 51 7.00 3.00 3.58
CA GLY A 51 7.48 2.33 4.79
C GLY A 51 6.76 2.75 6.08
N LYS A 52 5.54 3.25 5.99
CA LYS A 52 4.76 3.75 7.14
C LYS A 52 3.92 2.63 7.76
N SER A 53 4.55 1.69 8.46
CA SER A 53 3.91 0.46 8.99
C SER A 53 2.59 0.70 9.75
N LYS A 54 2.55 1.67 10.68
CA LYS A 54 1.31 2.03 11.40
C LYS A 54 0.17 2.42 10.46
N ARG A 55 0.48 3.24 9.44
CA ARG A 55 -0.51 3.66 8.43
C ARG A 55 -0.93 2.48 7.56
N VAL A 56 0.00 1.62 7.16
CA VAL A 56 -0.28 0.44 6.36
C VAL A 56 -1.27 -0.49 7.05
N LEU A 57 -1.03 -0.84 8.31
CA LEU A 57 -1.93 -1.70 9.08
C LEU A 57 -3.30 -1.05 9.27
N HIS A 58 -3.33 0.25 9.58
CA HIS A 58 -4.58 0.99 9.71
C HIS A 58 -5.39 0.98 8.40
N VAL A 59 -4.77 1.29 7.27
CA VAL A 59 -5.44 1.29 5.96
C VAL A 59 -5.91 -0.12 5.58
N LEU A 60 -5.08 -1.14 5.83
CA LEU A 60 -5.45 -2.53 5.55
C LEU A 60 -6.66 -2.97 6.39
N GLN A 61 -6.69 -2.62 7.67
CA GLN A 61 -7.83 -2.89 8.55
C GLN A 61 -9.10 -2.18 8.08
N GLN A 62 -9.01 -0.92 7.65
CA GLN A 62 -10.15 -0.19 7.11
C GLN A 62 -10.67 -0.84 5.82
N LEU A 63 -9.78 -1.23 4.90
CA LEU A 63 -10.17 -1.94 3.67
C LEU A 63 -10.87 -3.27 3.99
N ARG A 64 -10.46 -3.97 5.05
CA ARG A 64 -11.15 -5.18 5.52
C ARG A 64 -12.57 -4.88 6.02
N LEU A 65 -12.74 -3.83 6.83
CA LEU A 65 -14.04 -3.41 7.37
C LEU A 65 -14.99 -2.92 6.27
N GLU A 66 -14.46 -2.27 5.24
CA GLU A 66 -15.20 -1.82 4.05
C GLU A 66 -15.53 -2.96 3.07
N GLY A 67 -15.14 -4.21 3.37
CA GLY A 67 -15.44 -5.37 2.53
C GLY A 67 -14.64 -5.41 1.23
N CYS A 68 -13.45 -4.82 1.19
CA CYS A 68 -12.58 -4.88 0.02
C CYS A 68 -12.17 -6.33 -0.28
N GLU A 69 -12.41 -6.76 -1.51
CA GLU A 69 -12.04 -8.10 -1.98
C GLU A 69 -10.52 -8.31 -1.91
N PRO A 70 -10.02 -9.32 -1.17
CA PRO A 70 -8.59 -9.57 -1.05
C PRO A 70 -7.88 -9.83 -2.38
N ALA A 71 -8.59 -10.37 -3.38
CA ALA A 71 -8.09 -10.54 -4.74
C ALA A 71 -7.58 -9.21 -5.35
N ILE A 72 -8.26 -8.10 -5.07
CA ILE A 72 -7.87 -6.77 -5.56
C ILE A 72 -6.58 -6.33 -4.86
N LEU A 73 -6.46 -6.54 -3.55
CA LEU A 73 -5.26 -6.20 -2.79
C LEU A 73 -4.05 -6.99 -3.29
N LEU A 74 -4.18 -8.32 -3.41
CA LEU A 74 -3.14 -9.21 -3.94
C LEU A 74 -2.67 -8.74 -5.32
N ARG A 75 -3.59 -8.48 -6.25
CA ARG A 75 -3.25 -8.07 -7.61
C ARG A 75 -2.65 -6.67 -7.67
N THR A 76 -3.11 -5.74 -6.83
CA THR A 76 -2.59 -4.37 -6.77
C THR A 76 -1.15 -4.39 -6.27
N LEU A 77 -0.89 -5.10 -5.17
CA LEU A 77 0.44 -5.28 -4.62
C LEU A 77 1.38 -6.02 -5.57
N GLN A 78 0.90 -7.07 -6.24
CA GLN A 78 1.70 -7.85 -7.20
C GLN A 78 2.31 -6.99 -8.28
N ARG A 79 1.53 -6.08 -8.88
CA ARG A 79 2.01 -5.19 -9.95
C ARG A 79 3.18 -4.33 -9.48
N GLU A 80 3.06 -3.79 -8.28
CA GLU A 80 4.05 -2.87 -7.69
C GLU A 80 5.29 -3.63 -7.21
N LEU A 81 5.11 -4.79 -6.59
CA LEU A 81 6.20 -5.63 -6.13
C LEU A 81 7.06 -6.15 -7.29
N LEU A 82 6.43 -6.60 -8.38
CA LEU A 82 7.16 -7.05 -9.58
C LEU A 82 7.88 -5.90 -10.30
N LEU A 83 7.32 -4.69 -10.28
CA LEU A 83 8.00 -3.50 -10.74
C LEU A 83 9.24 -3.23 -9.89
N LEU A 84 9.13 -3.23 -8.56
CA LEU A 84 10.27 -3.04 -7.65
C LEU A 84 11.37 -4.09 -7.87
N VAL A 85 11.01 -5.37 -8.03
CA VAL A 85 11.97 -6.45 -8.35
C VAL A 85 12.71 -6.14 -9.65
N THR A 86 11.98 -5.73 -10.68
CA THR A 86 12.55 -5.41 -11.99
C THR A 86 13.50 -4.22 -11.91
N LEU A 87 13.07 -3.14 -11.25
CA LEU A 87 13.87 -1.93 -11.07
C LEU A 87 15.13 -2.20 -10.24
N LYS A 88 15.02 -2.95 -9.13
CA LYS A 88 16.15 -3.31 -8.25
C LYS A 88 17.20 -4.14 -8.98
N ARG A 89 16.78 -5.04 -9.87
CA ARG A 89 17.70 -5.84 -10.70
C ARG A 89 18.39 -5.01 -11.77
N GLN A 90 17.66 -4.10 -12.42
CA GLN A 90 18.20 -3.30 -13.53
C GLN A 90 19.02 -2.10 -13.05
N SER A 91 18.82 -1.64 -11.81
CA SER A 91 19.53 -0.49 -11.24
C SER A 91 21.03 -0.73 -11.03
N THR A 92 21.51 -1.96 -11.18
CA THR A 92 22.96 -2.29 -11.15
C THR A 92 23.69 -1.80 -12.40
N HIS A 93 22.99 -1.66 -13.53
CA HIS A 93 23.58 -1.31 -14.83
C HIS A 93 22.99 -0.04 -15.45
N THR A 94 21.84 0.43 -14.97
CA THR A 94 21.12 1.57 -15.54
C THR A 94 20.62 2.50 -14.44
N THR A 95 20.65 3.81 -14.69
CA THR A 95 20.19 4.79 -13.71
C THR A 95 18.69 4.69 -13.47
N LEU A 96 18.24 4.93 -12.23
CA LEU A 96 16.81 4.87 -11.87
C LEU A 96 15.94 5.79 -12.73
N ARG A 97 16.45 6.97 -13.11
CA ARG A 97 15.73 7.90 -14.00
C ARG A 97 15.38 7.25 -15.35
N SER A 98 16.36 6.65 -16.02
CA SER A 98 16.14 5.99 -17.30
C SER A 98 15.20 4.79 -17.17
N LEU A 99 15.29 4.05 -16.06
CA LEU A 99 14.38 2.94 -15.77
C LEU A 99 12.95 3.42 -15.54
N PHE A 100 12.74 4.51 -14.81
CA PHE A 100 11.42 5.10 -14.63
C PHE A 100 10.81 5.57 -15.95
N ASP A 101 11.60 6.17 -16.83
CA ASP A 101 11.15 6.57 -18.17
C ASP A 101 10.76 5.33 -19.00
N LYS A 102 11.61 4.29 -19.00
CA LYS A 102 11.37 3.02 -19.72
C LYS A 102 10.09 2.31 -19.26
N HIS A 103 9.85 2.26 -17.96
CA HIS A 103 8.68 1.62 -17.36
C HIS A 103 7.47 2.57 -17.24
N ARG A 104 7.55 3.78 -17.83
CA ARG A 104 6.48 4.81 -17.83
C ARG A 104 5.95 5.13 -16.43
N VAL A 105 6.86 5.20 -15.45
CA VAL A 105 6.54 5.56 -14.08
C VAL A 105 6.21 7.05 -14.01
N TRP A 106 4.99 7.35 -13.54
CA TRP A 106 4.48 8.69 -13.31
C TRP A 106 5.38 9.49 -12.36
N GLN A 107 5.56 10.78 -12.65
CA GLN A 107 6.52 11.64 -11.94
C GLN A 107 6.26 11.70 -10.42
N ASN A 108 5.00 11.77 -10.02
CA ASN A 108 4.58 11.80 -8.60
C ASN A 108 4.90 10.52 -7.83
N ARG A 109 5.17 9.39 -8.52
CA ARG A 109 5.51 8.10 -7.89
C ARG A 109 7.01 7.81 -7.85
N ARG A 110 7.83 8.56 -8.59
CA ARG A 110 9.27 8.27 -8.71
C ARG A 110 10.02 8.39 -7.39
N GLN A 111 9.71 9.41 -6.59
CA GLN A 111 10.34 9.57 -5.28
C GLN A 111 9.97 8.40 -4.36
N LEU A 112 8.67 8.10 -4.28
CA LEU A 112 8.13 7.01 -3.46
C LEU A 112 8.75 5.65 -3.80
N LEU A 113 8.88 5.33 -5.09
CA LEU A 113 9.56 4.10 -5.54
C LEU A 113 11.07 4.13 -5.30
N SER A 114 11.72 5.29 -5.44
CA SER A 114 13.15 5.42 -5.15
C SER A 114 13.44 5.16 -3.67
N ASP A 115 12.63 5.70 -2.78
CA ASP A 115 12.76 5.48 -1.33
C ASP A 115 12.53 4.01 -0.97
N ALA A 116 11.53 3.36 -1.57
CA ALA A 116 11.30 1.94 -1.40
C ALA A 116 12.47 1.09 -1.91
N LEU A 117 13.02 1.41 -3.09
CA LEU A 117 14.18 0.73 -3.66
C LEU A 117 15.46 0.93 -2.85
N ALA A 118 15.63 2.08 -2.20
CA ALA A 118 16.75 2.33 -1.30
C ALA A 118 16.61 1.53 0.00
N ARG A 119 15.37 1.38 0.50
CA ARG A 119 15.06 0.73 1.77
C ARG A 119 15.06 -0.80 1.69
N LEU A 120 14.53 -1.37 0.61
CA LEU A 120 14.32 -2.82 0.46
C LEU A 120 15.53 -3.51 -0.20
N SER A 121 15.99 -4.61 0.40
CA SER A 121 17.04 -5.44 -0.19
C SER A 121 16.48 -6.36 -1.31
N GLY A 122 17.37 -6.86 -2.17
CA GLY A 122 16.97 -7.84 -3.19
C GLY A 122 16.44 -9.14 -2.59
N GLU A 123 16.93 -9.54 -1.41
CA GLU A 123 16.46 -10.71 -0.68
C GLU A 123 15.07 -10.49 -0.09
N GLN A 124 14.81 -9.33 0.54
CA GLN A 124 13.48 -8.98 1.04
C GLN A 124 12.43 -8.97 -0.08
N LEU A 125 12.79 -8.45 -1.26
CA LEU A 125 11.90 -8.46 -2.42
C LEU A 125 11.60 -9.90 -2.90
N ARG A 126 12.58 -10.81 -2.85
CA ARG A 126 12.34 -12.24 -3.14
C ARG A 126 11.40 -12.87 -2.12
N GLN A 127 11.66 -12.67 -0.83
CA GLN A 127 10.82 -13.17 0.26
C GLN A 127 9.38 -12.65 0.14
N ALA A 128 9.21 -11.38 -0.18
CA ALA A 128 7.89 -10.79 -0.41
C ALA A 128 7.15 -11.42 -1.59
N VAL A 129 7.84 -11.76 -2.69
CA VAL A 129 7.24 -12.47 -3.83
C VAL A 129 6.82 -13.89 -3.42
N THR A 130 7.63 -14.59 -2.63
CA THR A 130 7.28 -15.92 -2.10
C THR A 130 6.03 -15.86 -1.22
N LEU A 131 5.97 -14.92 -0.28
CA LEU A 131 4.79 -14.73 0.58
C LEU A 131 3.56 -14.35 -0.22
N LEU A 132 3.70 -13.46 -1.21
CA LEU A 132 2.59 -13.08 -2.10
C LEU A 132 2.06 -14.28 -2.86
N THR A 133 2.96 -15.12 -3.38
CA THR A 133 2.60 -16.34 -4.13
C THR A 133 1.85 -17.31 -3.23
N ARG A 134 2.32 -17.53 -2.00
CA ARG A 134 1.63 -18.37 -1.02
C ARG A 134 0.23 -17.82 -0.72
N ALA A 135 0.11 -16.53 -0.43
CA ALA A 135 -1.18 -15.89 -0.16
C ALA A 135 -2.15 -16.04 -1.35
N GLU A 136 -1.66 -15.88 -2.58
CA GLU A 136 -2.47 -16.02 -3.78
C GLU A 136 -2.91 -17.47 -4.06
N LEU A 137 -2.05 -18.46 -3.79
CA LEU A 137 -2.40 -19.88 -3.86
C LEU A 137 -3.45 -20.24 -2.81
N THR A 138 -3.20 -19.88 -1.55
CA THR A 138 -4.12 -20.13 -0.45
C THR A 138 -5.49 -19.51 -0.72
N PHE A 139 -5.56 -18.25 -1.15
CA PHE A 139 -6.82 -17.59 -1.51
C PHE A 139 -7.59 -18.29 -2.65
N LYS A 140 -6.88 -18.89 -3.61
CA LYS A 140 -7.51 -19.52 -4.79
C LYS A 140 -7.85 -20.99 -4.61
N GLN A 141 -7.15 -21.69 -3.71
CA GLN A 141 -7.27 -23.13 -3.53
C GLN A 141 -8.03 -23.50 -2.26
N ASP A 142 -7.93 -22.68 -1.21
CA ASP A 142 -8.59 -22.88 0.06
C ASP A 142 -9.60 -21.74 0.30
N TYR A 143 -10.79 -21.90 -0.28
CA TYR A 143 -11.88 -20.91 -0.25
C TYR A 143 -12.38 -20.58 1.18
N GLY A 144 -11.91 -21.29 2.21
CA GLY A 144 -12.23 -21.01 3.63
C GLY A 144 -11.11 -20.33 4.41
N HIS A 145 -9.91 -20.16 3.83
CA HIS A 145 -8.76 -19.60 4.54
C HIS A 145 -8.76 -18.07 4.50
N ASP A 146 -8.60 -17.46 5.68
CA ASP A 146 -8.47 -16.01 5.83
C ASP A 146 -7.09 -15.56 5.35
N VAL A 147 -7.02 -14.81 4.24
CA VAL A 147 -5.76 -14.29 3.64
C VAL A 147 -5.28 -12.97 4.27
N TRP A 148 -6.08 -12.35 5.14
CA TRP A 148 -5.74 -11.06 5.77
C TRP A 148 -4.46 -11.13 6.62
N PRO A 149 -4.19 -12.18 7.42
CA PRO A 149 -2.94 -12.32 8.17
C PRO A 149 -1.67 -12.36 7.29
N GLU A 150 -1.76 -12.99 6.11
CA GLU A 150 -0.67 -13.01 5.14
C GLU A 150 -0.43 -11.62 4.54
N LEU A 151 -1.51 -10.87 4.23
CA LEU A 151 -1.41 -9.48 3.78
C LEU A 151 -0.78 -8.57 4.84
N GLU A 152 -1.08 -8.77 6.12
CA GLU A 152 -0.45 -8.07 7.25
C GLU A 152 1.04 -8.40 7.36
N SER A 153 1.39 -9.70 7.30
CA SER A 153 2.77 -10.17 7.38
C SER A 153 3.62 -9.62 6.23
N LEU A 154 3.09 -9.69 5.01
CA LEU A 154 3.73 -9.14 3.81
C LEU A 154 3.87 -7.62 3.94
N SER A 155 2.85 -6.95 4.45
CA SER A 155 2.87 -5.52 4.70
C SER A 155 4.02 -5.10 5.61
N LEU A 156 4.21 -5.83 6.71
CA LEU A 156 5.28 -5.56 7.67
C LEU A 156 6.66 -5.85 7.06
N LEU A 157 6.81 -6.95 6.31
CA LEU A 157 8.06 -7.28 5.61
C LEU A 157 8.49 -6.13 4.68
N LEU A 158 7.54 -5.56 3.94
CA LEU A 158 7.80 -4.47 2.99
C LEU A 158 7.96 -3.09 3.65
N CYS A 159 7.69 -2.92 4.95
CA CYS A 159 7.86 -1.63 5.63
C CYS A 159 9.22 -1.46 6.29
N HIS A 160 9.84 -2.56 6.72
CA HIS A 160 11.07 -2.50 7.50
C HIS A 160 12.29 -2.68 6.61
N LYS A 161 13.42 -2.08 6.99
CA LYS A 161 14.73 -2.54 6.48
C LYS A 161 14.93 -3.97 6.96
N ALA A 162 15.62 -4.80 6.18
CA ALA A 162 15.99 -6.13 6.63
C ALA A 162 16.60 -6.01 8.03
N LEU A 163 15.98 -6.66 9.02
CA LEU A 163 16.66 -6.91 10.27
C LEU A 163 17.91 -7.69 9.86
N ALA A 164 19.09 -7.18 10.16
CA ALA A 164 20.31 -7.94 10.01
C ALA A 164 20.11 -9.26 10.77
N ASP A 165 20.00 -10.37 10.06
CA ASP A 165 20.06 -11.77 10.50
C ASP A 165 19.74 -12.04 11.99
N VAL A 166 18.49 -11.82 12.44
CA VAL A 166 18.04 -12.26 13.77
C VAL A 166 17.07 -13.46 13.71
N PHE A 167 16.67 -13.92 12.52
CA PHE A 167 15.77 -15.08 12.42
C PHE A 167 16.17 -16.05 11.30
N ILE A 168 17.45 -16.44 11.27
CA ILE A 168 17.88 -17.71 10.68
C ILE A 168 18.34 -18.57 11.84
N ASP A 169 17.43 -19.46 12.28
CA ASP A 169 17.62 -20.70 13.04
C ASP A 169 16.54 -20.86 14.11
N GLY A 170 15.63 -21.80 13.83
CA GLY A 170 14.54 -22.29 14.68
C GLY A 170 13.80 -23.39 13.94
#